data_AF-A0A485CVQ9-F1
#
_entry.id   AF-A0A485CVQ9-F1
#
_cell.length_a   1.000
_cell.length_b   1.000
_cell.length_c   1.000
_cell.angle_alpha   90.00
_cell.angle_beta   90.00
_cell.angle_gamma   90.00
#
_symmetry.space_group_name_H-M   'P 1'
#
loop_
_entity.id
_entity.type
_entity.pdbx_description
1 polymer ?
#
loop_
_entity_poly.entity_id
_entity_poly.type
_entity_poly.pdbx_seq_one_letter_code
_entity_poly.pdbx_strand_id
1 'polypeptide(L)'
;MDGCWCPIVIGQYFAPGVLAHERDVTLSEQPQPLSAMTPHIRDILIENVLATNVLSSAAFIVGLPEAPIDNVSIRNFSYALAPEERLLETWNTEPTEGHFHDDDRGIKVINARNVKIQ
;
A
#
# COMPACT_ATOMS: atom_id res chain seq x y z
N MET A 1 -7.05 2.30 -16.31
CA MET A 1 -7.71 1.44 -15.30
C MET A 1 -9.05 2.08 -14.96
N ASP A 2 -10.13 1.32 -14.82
CA ASP A 2 -11.45 1.86 -14.53
C ASP A 2 -12.19 1.02 -13.49
N GLY A 3 -12.81 1.66 -12.50
CA GLY A 3 -13.62 0.98 -11.48
C GLY A 3 -12.82 0.10 -10.51
N CYS A 4 -11.49 0.24 -10.44
CA CYS A 4 -10.67 -0.51 -9.50
C CYS A 4 -10.81 0.03 -8.07
N TRP A 5 -10.60 -0.83 -7.07
CA TRP A 5 -10.54 -0.40 -5.67
C TRP A 5 -9.35 0.54 -5.46
N CYS A 6 -8.17 0.09 -5.87
CA CYS A 6 -6.95 0.86 -5.83
C CYS A 6 -6.07 0.49 -7.04
N PRO A 7 -5.67 1.45 -7.88
CA PRO A 7 -4.90 1.15 -9.08
C PRO A 7 -3.44 0.76 -8.78
N ILE A 8 -2.88 1.17 -7.64
CA ILE A 8 -1.49 0.86 -7.26
C ILE A 8 -1.42 0.40 -5.81
N VAL A 9 -1.03 -0.87 -5.60
CA VAL A 9 -0.67 -1.40 -4.28
C VAL A 9 0.74 -1.99 -4.34
N ILE A 10 1.61 -1.56 -3.43
CA ILE A 10 2.92 -2.18 -3.19
C ILE A 10 2.96 -2.53 -1.71
N GLY A 11 2.71 -3.80 -1.37
CA GLY A 11 2.51 -4.23 0.01
C GLY A 11 3.47 -5.33 0.43
N GLN A 12 4.13 -5.13 1.57
CA GLN A 12 4.85 -6.16 2.32
C GLN A 12 4.16 -6.51 3.65
N TYR A 13 3.39 -5.57 4.22
CA TYR A 13 2.60 -5.79 5.43
C TYR A 13 1.20 -6.31 5.05
N PHE A 14 0.90 -7.56 5.39
CA PHE A 14 -0.31 -8.25 4.94
C PHE A 14 -0.88 -9.16 6.03
N ALA A 15 -2.06 -8.81 6.55
CA ALA A 15 -2.75 -9.54 7.61
C ALA A 15 -3.51 -10.80 7.16
N PRO A 16 -4.15 -10.85 5.97
CA PRO A 16 -4.90 -12.04 5.58
C PRO A 16 -4.00 -13.28 5.53
N GLY A 17 -4.41 -14.34 6.25
CA GLY A 17 -3.70 -15.61 6.29
C GLY A 17 -2.59 -15.71 7.36
N VAL A 18 -2.31 -14.65 8.11
CA VAL A 18 -1.38 -14.71 9.26
C VAL A 18 -1.98 -15.59 10.36
N LEU A 19 -1.23 -16.61 10.80
CA LEU A 19 -1.68 -17.53 11.85
C LEU A 19 -1.60 -16.85 13.21
N ALA A 20 -2.51 -17.21 14.13
CA ALA A 20 -2.63 -16.56 15.44
C ALA A 20 -1.31 -16.45 16.23
N HIS A 21 -0.44 -17.46 16.13
CA HIS A 21 0.85 -17.51 16.83
C HIS A 21 1.98 -16.72 16.12
N GLU A 22 1.76 -16.25 14.89
CA GLU A 22 2.73 -15.46 14.11
C GLU A 22 2.43 -13.96 14.19
N ARG A 23 1.23 -13.59 14.64
CA ARG A 23 0.70 -12.21 14.59
C ARG A 23 1.59 -11.20 15.30
N ASP A 24 2.12 -11.54 16.46
CA ASP A 24 2.96 -10.62 17.26
C ASP A 24 4.24 -10.21 16.52
N VAL A 25 4.71 -11.03 15.58
CA VAL A 25 5.89 -10.77 14.76
C VAL A 25 5.48 -10.22 13.40
N THR A 26 4.63 -10.94 12.66
CA THR A 26 4.25 -10.60 11.27
C THR A 26 3.42 -9.33 11.16
N LEU A 27 2.64 -9.00 12.19
CA LEU A 27 1.82 -7.78 12.29
C LEU A 27 2.33 -6.85 13.38
N SER A 28 3.64 -6.87 13.63
CA SER A 28 4.26 -5.87 14.51
C SER A 28 4.43 -4.56 13.77
N GLU A 29 3.97 -3.47 14.35
CA GLU A 29 4.32 -2.11 13.90
C GLU A 29 5.75 -1.72 14.32
N GLN A 30 6.40 -2.53 15.17
CA GLN A 30 7.79 -2.34 15.58
C GLN A 30 8.73 -3.17 14.70
N PRO A 31 9.92 -2.64 14.35
CA PRO A 31 10.91 -3.38 13.56
C PRO A 31 11.27 -4.74 14.18
N GLN A 32 11.13 -5.79 13.38
CA GLN A 32 11.58 -7.14 13.74
C GLN A 32 13.03 -7.41 13.32
N PRO A 33 13.72 -8.40 13.91
CA PRO A 33 15.05 -8.78 13.47
C PRO A 33 15.08 -9.21 11.99
N LEU A 34 16.02 -8.65 11.23
CA LEU A 34 16.23 -9.05 9.84
C LEU A 34 16.77 -10.47 9.75
N SER A 35 16.28 -11.21 8.75
CA SER A 35 16.76 -12.54 8.39
C SER A 35 17.00 -12.64 6.89
N ALA A 36 17.61 -13.74 6.44
CA ALA A 36 17.74 -14.02 5.01
C ALA A 36 16.38 -14.17 4.29
N MET A 37 15.29 -14.38 5.05
CA MET A 37 13.93 -14.50 4.54
C MET A 37 13.17 -13.18 4.55
N THR A 38 13.72 -12.11 5.15
CA THR A 38 13.03 -10.82 5.19
C THR A 38 12.91 -10.26 3.77
N PRO A 39 11.69 -9.97 3.28
CA PRO A 39 11.50 -9.47 1.93
C PRO A 39 12.00 -8.03 1.82
N HIS A 40 12.55 -7.69 0.66
CA HIS A 40 12.94 -6.32 0.31
C HIS A 40 12.36 -5.98 -1.06
N ILE A 41 11.47 -4.98 -1.10
CA ILE A 41 10.99 -4.41 -2.36
C ILE A 41 11.77 -3.11 -2.61
N ARG A 42 12.41 -3.02 -3.77
CA ARG A 42 13.14 -1.81 -4.16
C ARG A 42 13.25 -1.65 -5.67
N ASP A 43 13.61 -0.43 -6.09
CA ASP A 43 13.92 -0.09 -7.48
C ASP A 43 12.71 -0.28 -8.41
N ILE A 44 11.56 0.25 -8.00
CA ILE A 44 10.28 0.12 -8.71
C ILE A 44 10.03 1.36 -9.56
N LEU A 45 9.65 1.13 -10.81
CA LEU A 45 9.18 2.16 -11.74
C LEU A 45 7.76 1.84 -12.21
N ILE A 46 6.84 2.76 -12.00
CA ILE A 46 5.47 2.70 -12.50
C ILE A 46 5.22 3.97 -13.31
N GLU A 47 4.76 3.84 -14.55
CA GLU A 47 4.62 4.99 -15.46
C GLU A 47 3.29 4.95 -16.21
N ASN A 48 2.77 6.15 -16.52
CA ASN A 48 1.66 6.35 -17.44
C ASN A 48 0.37 5.65 -17.01
N VAL A 49 0.05 5.76 -15.72
CA VAL A 49 -1.19 5.21 -15.14
C VAL A 49 -2.28 6.28 -15.19
N LEU A 50 -3.34 5.99 -15.93
CA LEU A 50 -4.61 6.72 -15.85
C LEU A 50 -5.65 5.81 -15.17
N ALA A 51 -6.16 6.24 -14.02
CA ALA A 51 -7.19 5.53 -13.26
C ALA A 51 -8.45 6.38 -13.15
N THR A 52 -9.59 5.84 -13.59
CA THR A 52 -10.90 6.49 -13.45
C THR A 52 -11.80 5.67 -12.55
N ASN A 53 -12.75 6.33 -11.90
CA ASN A 53 -13.70 5.67 -10.99
C ASN A 53 -13.00 4.81 -9.93
N VAL A 54 -11.93 5.34 -9.32
CA VAL A 54 -11.24 4.66 -8.20
C VAL A 54 -12.22 4.56 -7.03
N LEU A 55 -12.48 3.33 -6.58
CA LEU A 55 -13.54 3.06 -5.61
C LEU A 55 -13.09 3.23 -4.15
N SER A 56 -11.81 3.07 -3.84
CA SER A 56 -11.30 3.08 -2.46
C SER A 56 -10.20 4.13 -2.29
N SER A 57 -8.98 3.85 -2.74
CA SER A 57 -7.80 4.73 -2.57
C SER A 57 -6.94 4.80 -3.84
N ALA A 58 -6.22 5.89 -4.07
CA ALA A 58 -5.43 6.08 -5.29
C ALA A 58 -4.15 5.24 -5.31
N ALA A 59 -3.44 5.14 -4.19
CA ALA A 59 -2.33 4.20 -4.06
C ALA A 59 -2.10 3.82 -2.59
N PHE A 60 -1.64 2.60 -2.36
CA PHE A 60 -1.26 2.12 -1.04
C PHE A 60 0.11 1.43 -1.10
N ILE A 61 1.13 2.11 -0.58
CA ILE A 61 2.51 1.63 -0.51
C ILE A 61 2.83 1.38 0.96
N VAL A 62 2.99 0.12 1.35
CA VAL A 62 3.23 -0.29 2.74
C VAL A 62 4.39 -1.28 2.84
N GLY A 63 5.51 -0.83 3.39
CA GLY A 63 6.65 -1.68 3.71
C GLY A 63 6.59 -2.30 5.10
N LEU A 64 7.56 -3.17 5.39
CA LEU A 64 7.79 -3.63 6.76
C LEU A 64 8.53 -2.54 7.56
N PRO A 65 8.28 -2.39 8.87
CA PRO A 65 9.03 -1.44 9.70
C PRO A 65 10.55 -1.68 9.66
N GLU A 66 11.01 -2.93 9.65
CA GLU A 66 12.42 -3.31 9.58
C GLU A 66 13.01 -3.33 8.17
N ALA A 67 12.17 -3.44 7.14
CA ALA A 67 12.59 -3.46 5.74
C ALA A 67 11.70 -2.53 4.90
N PRO A 68 11.91 -1.20 5.02
CA PRO A 68 11.13 -0.23 4.25
C PRO A 68 11.27 -0.44 2.74
N ILE A 69 10.17 -0.23 2.00
CA ILE A 69 10.21 -0.19 0.54
C ILE A 69 11.12 0.96 0.11
N ASP A 70 12.02 0.73 -0.85
CA ASP A 70 13.03 1.72 -1.24
C ASP A 70 12.99 2.05 -2.73
N ASN A 71 13.23 3.31 -3.07
CA ASN A 71 13.40 3.78 -4.45
C ASN A 71 12.22 3.41 -5.36
N VAL A 72 11.07 4.02 -5.11
CA VAL A 72 9.86 3.90 -5.95
C VAL A 72 9.68 5.19 -6.74
N SER A 73 9.56 5.08 -8.06
CA SER A 73 9.26 6.19 -8.96
C SER A 73 7.93 5.93 -9.65
N ILE A 74 6.93 6.77 -9.36
CA ILE A 74 5.63 6.79 -10.04
C ILE A 74 5.58 8.05 -10.90
N ARG A 75 5.44 7.88 -12.22
CA ARG A 75 5.46 8.98 -13.19
C ARG A 75 4.20 9.02 -14.02
N ASN A 76 3.69 10.22 -14.29
CA ASN A 76 2.50 10.44 -15.08
C ASN A 76 1.31 9.64 -14.52
N PHE A 77 1.11 9.73 -13.20
CA PHE A 77 -0.01 9.08 -12.53
C PHE A 77 -1.16 10.07 -12.34
N SER A 78 -2.27 9.81 -13.02
CA SER A 78 -3.51 10.58 -12.90
C SER A 78 -4.63 9.68 -12.43
N TYR A 79 -5.40 10.15 -11.44
CA TYR A 79 -6.55 9.40 -10.93
C TYR A 79 -7.76 10.31 -10.68
N ALA A 80 -8.94 9.72 -10.79
CA ALA A 80 -10.20 10.31 -10.36
C ALA A 80 -10.97 9.29 -9.52
N LEU A 81 -11.44 9.73 -8.34
CA LEU A 81 -12.33 8.92 -7.50
C LEU A 81 -13.68 8.72 -8.19
N ALA A 82 -14.34 7.62 -7.86
CA ALA A 82 -15.73 7.42 -8.23
C ALA A 82 -16.65 8.42 -7.50
N PRO A 83 -17.90 8.61 -7.99
CA PRO A 83 -18.93 9.31 -7.24
C PRO A 83 -19.13 8.71 -5.85
N GLU A 84 -19.53 9.55 -4.89
CA GLU A 84 -19.64 9.20 -3.47
C GLU A 84 -20.48 7.93 -3.24
N GLU A 85 -21.57 7.76 -3.97
CA GLU A 85 -22.50 6.64 -3.83
C GLU A 85 -21.89 5.29 -4.26
N ARG A 86 -20.74 5.33 -4.94
CA ARG A 86 -19.98 4.16 -5.39
C ARG A 86 -18.70 3.95 -4.61
N LEU A 87 -18.33 4.86 -3.71
CA LEU A 87 -17.13 4.70 -2.92
C LEU A 87 -17.27 3.50 -2.00
N LEU A 88 -16.20 2.72 -1.97
CA LEU A 88 -15.98 1.65 -1.00
C LEU A 88 -15.11 2.19 0.12
N GLU A 89 -15.17 1.54 1.26
CA GLU A 89 -14.33 1.88 2.41
C GLU A 89 -12.83 1.77 2.08
N THR A 90 -12.00 2.60 2.71
CA THR A 90 -10.54 2.63 2.46
C THR A 90 -9.84 1.36 2.94
N TRP A 91 -10.37 0.72 4.01
CA TRP A 91 -9.83 -0.54 4.53
C TRP A 91 -9.86 -1.70 3.51
N ASN A 92 -10.69 -1.63 2.47
CA ASN A 92 -10.70 -2.60 1.37
C ASN A 92 -9.38 -2.63 0.59
N THR A 93 -8.65 -1.52 0.56
CA THR A 93 -7.33 -1.41 -0.08
C THR A 93 -6.19 -1.76 0.88
N GLU A 94 -6.49 -1.86 2.17
CA GLU A 94 -5.51 -1.90 3.26
C GLU A 94 -5.66 -3.23 4.00
N PRO A 95 -5.09 -4.33 3.48
CA PRO A 95 -5.14 -5.64 4.11
C PRO A 95 -4.15 -5.71 5.29
N THR A 96 -4.20 -4.71 6.17
CA THR A 96 -3.28 -4.50 7.30
C THR A 96 -3.97 -4.68 8.63
N GLU A 97 -5.26 -5.06 8.65
CA GLU A 97 -6.08 -5.19 9.86
C GLU A 97 -6.17 -3.89 10.68
N GLY A 98 -6.18 -2.75 10.00
CA GLY A 98 -6.37 -1.45 10.63
C GLY A 98 -5.11 -0.82 11.21
N HIS A 99 -3.97 -1.51 11.21
CA HIS A 99 -2.70 -1.01 11.78
C HIS A 99 -2.22 0.31 11.15
N PHE A 100 -2.57 0.57 9.88
CA PHE A 100 -2.20 1.80 9.17
C PHE A 100 -3.39 2.47 8.48
N HIS A 101 -4.58 2.31 9.05
CA HIS A 101 -5.82 2.76 8.44
C HIS A 101 -6.11 4.24 8.73
N ASP A 102 -6.60 4.94 7.71
CA ASP A 102 -7.25 6.24 7.81
C ASP A 102 -8.27 6.44 6.66
N ASP A 103 -9.00 7.54 6.69
CA ASP A 103 -10.03 7.89 5.70
C ASP A 103 -9.48 8.57 4.43
N ASP A 104 -8.17 8.81 4.32
CA ASP A 104 -7.59 9.40 3.10
C ASP A 104 -7.76 8.43 1.93
N ARG A 105 -8.10 8.96 0.76
CA ARG A 105 -8.31 8.22 -0.49
C ARG A 105 -7.24 8.54 -1.53
N GLY A 106 -6.29 9.39 -1.17
CA GLY A 106 -5.15 9.74 -2.00
C GLY A 106 -4.10 8.64 -2.03
N ILE A 107 -2.84 9.07 -1.99
CA ILE A 107 -1.68 8.17 -2.06
C ILE A 107 -1.10 8.03 -0.66
N LYS A 108 -1.16 6.82 -0.13
CA LYS A 108 -0.61 6.48 1.19
C LYS A 108 0.74 5.80 1.04
N VAL A 109 1.68 6.26 1.86
CA VAL A 109 3.06 5.78 1.87
C VAL A 109 3.48 5.52 3.31
N ILE A 110 3.64 4.25 3.66
CA ILE A 110 3.96 3.76 5.00
C ILE A 110 5.20 2.89 4.91
N ASN A 111 6.16 3.10 5.82
CA ASN A 111 7.43 2.35 5.85
C ASN A 111 8.08 2.26 4.46
N ALA A 112 8.21 3.41 3.79
CA ALA A 112 8.87 3.49 2.50
C ALA A 112 9.74 4.76 2.44
N ARG A 113 10.81 4.70 1.67
CA ARG A 113 11.77 5.79 1.51
C ARG A 113 12.12 5.99 0.04
N ASN A 114 12.55 7.21 -0.30
CA ASN A 114 12.87 7.59 -1.68
C ASN A 114 11.70 7.38 -2.67
N VAL A 115 10.46 7.56 -2.20
CA VAL A 115 9.26 7.50 -3.04
C VAL A 115 9.08 8.84 -3.75
N LYS A 116 9.04 8.81 -5.08
CA LYS A 116 8.82 9.98 -5.94
C LYS A 116 7.56 9.77 -6.75
N ILE A 117 6.63 10.72 -6.67
CA ILE A 117 5.37 10.70 -7.39
C ILE A 117 5.29 12.01 -8.17
N GLN A 118 5.24 11.91 -9.50
CA GLN A 118 5.34 13.02 -10.45
C GLN A 118 4.27 12.92 -11.53
#